data_AF-A0A820GX89-F1
#
_entry.id   AF-A0A820GX89-F1
#
_cell.length_a   1.000
_cell.length_b   1.000
_cell.length_c   1.000
_cell.angle_alpha   90.00
_cell.angle_beta   90.00
_cell.angle_gamma   90.00
#
_symmetry.space_group_name_H-M   'P 1'
#
loop_
_entity.id
_entity.type
_entity.pdbx_description
1 polymer ?
#
loop_
_entity_poly.entity_id
_entity_poly.type
_entity_poly.pdbx_seq_one_letter_code
_entity_poly.pdbx_strand_id
1 'polypeptide(L)'
;MLSQKEYDDTLWKYNNISKSITEQTQKNIRQTYREKLIEHYYASNYPPFEPLSYELIFINYRAIEETLIRLIKIINSSTLFIMDTKSVGAYKKTNKPALIQV
;
A
#
# COMPACT_ATOMS: atom_id res chain seq x y z
N MET A 1 -11.47 -10.05 3.13
CA MET A 1 -11.75 -10.34 4.55
C MET A 1 -12.28 -11.76 4.66
N LEU A 2 -11.69 -12.61 5.52
CA LEU A 2 -12.21 -13.95 5.78
C LEU A 2 -13.56 -13.89 6.50
N SER A 3 -14.47 -14.80 6.18
CA SER A 3 -15.62 -15.11 7.04
C SER A 3 -15.19 -15.76 8.35
N GLN A 4 -16.04 -15.76 9.38
CA GLN A 4 -15.71 -16.36 10.68
C GLN A 4 -15.29 -17.83 10.56
N LYS A 5 -16.00 -18.61 9.75
CA LYS A 5 -15.69 -20.02 9.50
C LYS A 5 -14.31 -20.19 8.84
N GLU A 6 -13.98 -19.34 7.87
CA GLU A 6 -12.68 -19.37 7.20
C GLU A 6 -11.53 -18.93 8.12
N TYR A 7 -11.79 -17.99 9.04
CA TYR A 7 -10.84 -17.59 10.07
C TYR A 7 -10.53 -18.75 11.02
N ASP A 8 -11.57 -19.41 11.55
CA ASP A 8 -11.42 -20.55 12.47
C ASP A 8 -10.70 -21.73 11.79
N ASP A 9 -11.03 -22.02 10.53
CA ASP A 9 -10.34 -23.04 9.73
C ASP A 9 -8.86 -22.69 9.49
N THR A 10 -8.56 -21.41 9.24
CA THR A 10 -7.19 -20.92 9.03
C THR A 10 -6.37 -20.98 10.31
N LEU A 11 -6.96 -20.60 11.44
CA LEU A 11 -6.34 -20.69 12.76
C LEU A 11 -6.05 -22.15 13.13
N TRP A 12 -7.01 -23.05 12.88
CA TRP A 12 -6.83 -24.48 13.11
C TRP A 12 -5.70 -25.04 12.24
N LYS A 13 -5.66 -24.71 10.94
CA LYS A 13 -4.59 -25.13 10.02
C LYS A 13 -3.22 -24.61 10.43
N TYR A 14 -3.13 -23.36 10.90
CA TYR A 14 -1.88 -22.78 11.38
C TYR A 14 -1.30 -23.55 12.58
N ASN A 15 -2.17 -23.92 13.54
CA ASN A 15 -1.76 -24.65 14.74
C ASN A 15 -1.43 -26.13 14.46
N ASN A 16 -2.10 -26.74 13.48
CA ASN A 16 -2.00 -28.17 13.17
C ASN A 16 -1.17 -28.51 11.93
N ILE A 17 -0.15 -27.70 11.62
CA ILE A 17 0.76 -28.03 10.52
C ILE A 17 1.50 -29.33 10.83
N SER A 18 1.42 -30.29 9.90
CA SER A 18 2.00 -31.62 10.08
C SER A 18 3.50 -31.55 10.37
N LYS A 19 3.94 -32.34 11.34
CA LYS A 19 5.37 -32.52 11.64
C LYS A 19 6.09 -33.41 10.62
N SER A 20 5.36 -34.08 9.73
CA SER A 20 5.92 -35.01 8.74
C SER A 20 6.61 -34.32 7.55
N ILE A 21 6.39 -33.02 7.36
CA ILE A 21 7.03 -32.22 6.31
C ILE A 21 8.32 -31.56 6.81
N THR A 22 9.20 -31.16 5.89
CA THR A 22 10.47 -30.50 6.23
C THR A 22 10.26 -29.18 6.97
N GLU A 23 11.18 -28.85 7.89
CA GLU A 23 11.11 -27.62 8.71
C GLU A 23 10.94 -26.35 7.88
N GLN A 24 11.66 -26.26 6.75
CA GLN A 24 11.57 -25.12 5.84
C GLN A 24 10.17 -24.98 5.23
N THR A 25 9.55 -26.09 4.86
CA THR A 25 8.18 -26.10 4.31
C THR A 25 7.17 -25.72 5.40
N GLN A 26 7.35 -26.23 6.63
CA GLN A 26 6.51 -25.84 7.77
C GLN A 26 6.59 -24.33 8.04
N LYS A 27 7.79 -23.76 7.99
CA LYS A 27 8.02 -22.32 8.18
C LYS A 27 7.30 -21.49 7.12
N ASN A 28 7.41 -21.86 5.85
CA ASN A 28 6.74 -21.17 4.75
C ASN A 28 5.21 -21.24 4.90
N ILE A 29 4.66 -22.41 5.22
CA ILE A 29 3.21 -22.59 5.42
C ILE A 29 2.71 -21.78 6.63
N ARG A 30 3.47 -21.79 7.74
CA ARG A 30 3.16 -20.96 8.92
C ARG A 30 3.12 -19.48 8.57
N GLN A 31 4.08 -19.02 7.77
CA GLN A 31 4.13 -17.62 7.34
C GLN A 31 2.88 -17.24 6.54
N THR A 32 2.50 -18.05 5.55
CA THR A 32 1.31 -17.78 4.73
C THR A 32 0.03 -17.69 5.55
N TYR A 33 -0.20 -18.62 6.49
CA TYR A 33 -1.39 -18.55 7.34
C TYR A 33 -1.34 -17.38 8.31
N ARG A 34 -0.16 -17.05 8.87
CA ARG A 34 0.02 -15.88 9.73
C ARG A 34 -0.33 -14.59 8.99
N GLU A 35 0.13 -14.42 7.76
CA GLU A 35 -0.19 -13.26 6.92
C GLU A 35 -1.70 -13.10 6.73
N LYS A 36 -2.42 -14.20 6.43
CA LYS A 36 -3.88 -14.18 6.28
C LYS A 36 -4.61 -13.81 7.57
N LEU A 37 -4.17 -14.32 8.72
CA LEU A 37 -4.76 -13.99 10.02
C LEU A 37 -4.53 -12.52 10.38
N ILE A 38 -3.33 -12.00 10.10
CA ILE A 38 -2.98 -10.58 10.30
C ILE A 38 -3.83 -9.69 9.38
N GLU A 39 -3.96 -10.04 8.11
CA GLU A 39 -4.79 -9.30 7.16
C GLU A 39 -6.25 -9.26 7.61
N HIS A 40 -6.81 -10.39 8.04
CA HIS A 40 -8.17 -10.44 8.59
C HIS A 40 -8.30 -9.56 9.85
N TYR A 41 -7.33 -9.61 10.77
CA TYR A 41 -7.32 -8.75 11.95
C TYR A 41 -7.37 -7.27 11.56
N TYR A 42 -6.53 -6.83 10.63
CA TYR A 42 -6.52 -5.43 10.22
C TYR A 42 -7.79 -5.04 9.44
N ALA A 43 -8.26 -5.88 8.53
CA ALA A 43 -9.48 -5.61 7.76
C ALA A 43 -10.75 -5.58 8.64
N SER A 44 -10.76 -6.27 9.78
CA SER A 44 -11.90 -6.30 10.70
C SER A 44 -11.90 -5.17 11.71
N ASN A 45 -10.72 -4.70 12.14
CA ASN A 45 -10.59 -3.70 13.20
C ASN A 45 -10.41 -2.27 12.68
N TYR A 46 -10.03 -2.11 11.41
CA TYR A 46 -9.80 -0.80 10.82
C TYR A 46 -10.70 -0.63 9.60
N PRO A 47 -11.24 0.59 9.38
CA PRO A 47 -11.95 0.88 8.14
C PRO A 47 -11.02 0.66 6.95
N PRO A 48 -11.57 0.34 5.76
CA PRO A 48 -10.79 0.33 4.53
C PRO A 48 -10.00 1.63 4.40
N PHE A 49 -8.74 1.53 4.00
CA PHE A 49 -7.97 2.72 3.69
C PHE A 49 -8.66 3.49 2.56
N GLU A 50 -9.15 4.68 2.89
CA GLU A 50 -9.66 5.62 1.89
C GLU A 50 -8.49 6.53 1.49
N PRO A 51 -8.00 6.45 0.24
CA PRO A 51 -6.97 7.36 -0.20
C PRO A 51 -7.51 8.78 -0.14
N LEU A 52 -6.78 9.65 0.56
CA LEU A 52 -7.04 11.08 0.52
C LEU A 52 -7.02 11.54 -0.95
N SER A 53 -8.02 12.33 -1.36
CA SER A 53 -8.02 12.90 -2.70
C SER A 53 -6.84 13.86 -2.82
N TYR A 54 -5.96 13.63 -3.79
CA TYR A 54 -4.85 14.51 -4.10
C TYR A 54 -4.82 14.81 -5.60
N GLU A 55 -4.34 16.01 -5.94
CA GLU A 55 -4.12 16.41 -7.32
C GLU A 55 -2.62 16.32 -7.64
N LEU A 56 -2.26 15.49 -8.64
CA LEU A 56 -0.88 15.40 -9.11
C LEU A 56 -0.61 16.44 -10.20
N ILE A 57 0.44 17.23 -9.99
CA ILE A 57 0.89 18.23 -10.96
C ILE A 57 2.34 17.94 -11.30
N PHE A 58 2.61 17.65 -12.57
CA PHE A 58 3.96 17.44 -13.08
C PHE A 58 4.52 18.76 -13.59
N ILE A 59 5.59 19.24 -12.96
CA ILE A 59 6.33 20.41 -13.40
C ILE A 59 7.59 19.94 -14.13
N ASN A 60 7.78 20.37 -15.37
CA ASN A 60 9.00 20.15 -16.14
C ASN A 60 9.52 21.48 -16.70
N TYR A 61 10.64 21.44 -17.44
CA TYR A 61 11.26 22.64 -18.02
C TYR A 61 10.40 23.36 -19.08
N ARG A 62 9.30 22.74 -19.54
CA ARG A 62 8.32 23.32 -20.48
C ARG A 62 7.01 23.70 -19.79
N ALA A 63 6.97 23.74 -18.45
CA ALA A 63 5.78 24.18 -17.75
C ALA A 63 5.43 25.61 -18.18
N ILE A 64 4.20 25.79 -18.65
CA ILE A 64 3.66 27.09 -19.07
C ILE A 64 3.19 27.88 -17.85
N GLU A 65 3.07 29.20 -18.01
CA GLU A 65 2.64 30.12 -16.94
C GLU A 65 1.31 29.70 -16.31
N GLU A 66 0.36 29.24 -17.12
CA GLU A 66 -0.94 28.73 -16.68
C GLU A 66 -0.82 27.55 -15.69
N THR A 67 0.16 26.67 -15.91
CA THR A 67 0.45 25.54 -15.01
C THR A 67 0.96 26.04 -13.65
N LEU A 68 1.77 27.10 -13.63
CA LEU A 68 2.29 27.70 -12.40
C LEU A 68 1.20 28.45 -11.64
N ILE A 69 0.33 29.19 -12.33
CA ILE A 69 -0.83 29.86 -11.73
C ILE A 69 -1.78 28.84 -11.10
N ARG A 70 -2.05 27.73 -11.80
CA ARG A 70 -2.87 26.63 -11.28
C ARG A 70 -2.24 25.98 -10.05
N LEU A 71 -0.93 25.73 -10.07
CA LEU A 71 -0.17 25.18 -8.94
C LEU A 71 -0.33 26.07 -7.68
N ILE A 72 -0.14 27.38 -7.83
CA ILE A 72 -0.28 28.34 -6.72
C ILE A 72 -1.70 28.27 -6.14
N LYS A 73 -2.72 28.23 -7.01
CA LYS A 73 -4.12 28.13 -6.56
C LYS A 73 -4.36 26.86 -5.74
N ILE A 74 -3.81 25.73 -6.19
CA ILE A 74 -3.98 24.43 -5.53
C ILE A 74 -3.27 24.42 -4.17
N ILE A 75 -2.02 24.89 -4.11
CA ILE A 75 -1.25 25.02 -2.86
C ILE A 75 -2.00 25.88 -1.83
N ASN A 76 -2.57 27.01 -2.26
CA ASN A 76 -3.30 27.90 -1.37
C ASN A 76 -4.63 27.31 -0.88
N SER A 77 -5.18 26.33 -1.60
CA SER A 77 -6.43 25.66 -1.27
C SER A 77 -6.25 24.33 -0.52
N SER A 78 -5.01 23.80 -0.46
CA SER A 78 -4.71 22.51 0.13
C SER A 78 -4.15 22.65 1.55
N THR A 79 -4.54 21.75 2.44
CA THR A 79 -4.01 21.70 3.82
C THR A 79 -2.65 21.03 3.91
N LEU A 80 -2.32 20.22 2.90
CA LEU A 80 -1.06 19.49 2.79
C LEU A 80 -0.49 19.68 1.38
N PHE A 81 0.82 19.91 1.30
CA PHE A 81 1.56 19.98 0.04
C PHE A 81 2.84 19.17 0.18
N ILE A 82 3.04 18.22 -0.74
CA ILE A 82 4.22 17.37 -0.79
C ILE A 82 4.90 17.60 -2.14
N MET A 83 6.17 18.04 -2.10
CA MET A 83 7.01 18.16 -3.29
C MET A 83 8.03 17.03 -3.29
N ASP A 84 7.90 16.09 -4.22
CA ASP A 84 8.96 15.11 -4.47
C ASP A 84 10.05 15.75 -5.33
N THR A 85 11.21 16.00 -4.72
CA THR A 85 12.39 16.59 -5.37
C THR A 85 13.34 15.54 -5.92
N LYS A 86 13.08 14.23 -5.71
CA LYS A 86 13.91 13.19 -6.30
C LYS A 86 13.63 13.12 -7.80
N SER A 87 14.63 13.48 -8.60
CA SER A 87 14.58 13.31 -10.05
C SER A 87 14.33 11.84 -10.40
N VAL A 88 13.10 11.50 -10.78
CA VAL A 88 12.83 10.22 -11.42
C VAL A 88 13.46 10.31 -12.80
N GLY A 89 14.64 9.71 -12.97
CA GLY A 89 15.17 9.43 -14.29
C GLY A 89 14.13 8.59 -15.03
N ALA A 90 13.32 9.22 -15.87
CA ALA A 90 12.19 8.63 -16.59
C ALA A 90 12.63 7.63 -17.69
N TYR A 91 13.88 7.15 -17.62
CA TYR A 91 14.41 6.14 -18.49
C TYR A 91 14.50 4.80 -17.73
N LYS A 92 13.58 3.89 -18.05
CA LYS A 92 13.62 2.45 -17.74
C LYS A 92 13.40 2.00 -16.28
N LYS A 93 12.49 2.61 -15.53
CA LYS A 93 11.87 1.88 -14.40
C LYS A 93 10.38 1.77 -14.66
N THR A 94 9.91 0.53 -14.78
CA THR A 94 8.49 0.18 -14.73
C THR A 94 7.84 0.99 -13.62
N ASN A 95 6.74 1.68 -13.94
CA ASN A 95 5.93 2.44 -12.98
C ASN A 95 5.61 1.56 -11.76
N LYS A 96 6.47 1.61 -10.75
CA LYS A 96 6.13 1.15 -9.41
C LYS A 96 5.57 2.38 -8.73
N PRO A 97 4.27 2.43 -8.43
CA PRO A 97 3.72 3.51 -7.64
C PRO A 97 4.44 3.49 -6.29
N ALA A 98 5.31 4.46 -6.06
CA ALA A 98 5.83 4.74 -4.74
C ALA A 98 4.75 5.55 -4.03
N LEU A 99 4.00 4.89 -3.14
CA LEU A 99 3.18 5.57 -2.15
C LEU A 99 4.10 6.49 -1.33
N ILE A 100 3.95 7.80 -1.49
CA ILE A 100 4.39 8.76 -0.47
C ILE A 100 3.14 9.08 0.33
N GLN A 101 3.13 8.60 1.57
CA GLN A 101 2.10 8.85 2.55
C GLN A 101 2.71 9.78 3.61
N VAL A 102 2.04 10.91 3.89
CA VAL A 102 2.22 11.69 5.12
C VAL A 102 0.87 11.77 5.79
#